data_AF-A0A7C7E9C8-F1
#
_entry.id   AF-A0A7C7E9C8-F1
#
_cell.length_a   1.000
_cell.length_b   1.000
_cell.length_c   1.000
_cell.angle_alpha   90.00
_cell.angle_beta   90.00
_cell.angle_gamma   90.00
#
_symmetry.space_group_name_H-M   'P 1'
#
loop_
_entity.id
_entity.type
_entity.pdbx_description
1 polymer ?
#
loop_
_entity_poly.entity_id
_entity_poly.type
_entity_poly.pdbx_seq_one_letter_code
_entity_poly.pdbx_strand_id
1 'polypeptide(L)' 'MSDAVKYASSRPSRQWEKIRDAQTDDQKWYFFNSVFRLAQAIEKNNKSEIETWEYLVEQTIKKRPEYMIF' A
#
# COMPACT_ATOMS: atom_id res chain seq x y z
N MET A 1 5.00 -10.18 -10.90
CA MET A 1 4.96 -9.12 -9.87
C MET A 1 3.53 -8.59 -9.85
N SER A 2 2.83 -8.67 -8.71
CA SER A 2 1.42 -8.28 -8.60
C SER A 2 1.21 -6.78 -8.77
N ASP A 3 -0.04 -6.37 -9.01
CA ASP A 3 -0.39 -4.97 -9.15
C ASP A 3 -0.26 -4.23 -7.81
N ALA A 4 -0.54 -4.90 -6.68
CA ALA A 4 -0.22 -4.38 -5.35
C ALA A 4 1.27 -4.06 -5.15
N VAL A 5 2.16 -4.99 -5.52
CA VAL A 5 3.62 -4.78 -5.39
C VAL A 5 4.10 -3.67 -6.32
N LYS A 6 3.62 -3.63 -7.57
CA LYS A 6 3.93 -2.51 -8.50
C LYS A 6 3.46 -1.18 -7.94
N TYR A 7 2.25 -1.13 -7.39
CA TYR A 7 1.67 0.08 -6.85
C TYR A 7 2.45 0.58 -5.64
N ALA A 8 2.71 -0.27 -4.65
CA ALA A 8 3.51 0.08 -3.48
C ALA A 8 4.94 0.49 -3.86
N SER A 9 5.53 -0.12 -4.90
CA SER A 9 6.88 0.21 -5.38
C SER A 9 6.94 1.47 -6.25
N SER A 10 5.81 2.06 -6.64
CA SER A 10 5.79 3.24 -7.51
C SER A 10 6.34 4.51 -6.83
N ARG A 11 6.42 4.50 -5.49
CA ARG A 11 6.93 5.60 -4.67
C ARG A 11 7.66 5.05 -3.44
N PRO A 12 8.64 5.77 -2.88
CA PRO A 12 9.28 5.38 -1.61
C PRO A 12 8.28 5.29 -0.47
N SER A 13 8.52 4.43 0.51
CA SER A 13 7.64 4.23 1.67
C SER A 13 7.33 5.53 2.41
N ARG A 14 8.32 6.44 2.54
CA ARG A 14 8.13 7.78 3.14
C ARG A 14 7.13 8.67 2.40
N GLN A 15 6.94 8.49 1.10
CA GLN A 15 5.90 9.22 0.36
C GLN A 15 4.51 8.63 0.65
N TRP A 16 4.41 7.30 0.73
CA TRP A 16 3.17 6.64 1.13
C TRP A 16 2.75 6.99 2.56
N GLU A 17 3.71 7.14 3.46
CA GLU A 17 3.48 7.62 4.83
C GLU A 17 2.80 8.99 4.84
N LYS A 18 3.32 9.94 4.05
CA LYS A 18 2.71 11.27 3.91
C LYS A 18 1.30 11.21 3.32
N ILE A 19 1.08 10.35 2.33
CA ILE A 19 -0.24 10.16 1.71
C ILE A 19 -1.23 9.60 2.74
N ARG A 20 -0.82 8.59 3.52
CA ARG A 20 -1.60 8.03 4.63
C ARG A 20 -1.98 9.12 5.63
N ASP A 21 -1.00 9.88 6.11
CA ASP A 21 -1.20 10.88 7.16
C ASP A 21 -2.06 12.07 6.72
N ALA A 22 -2.17 12.30 5.41
CA ALA A 22 -3.07 13.31 4.85
C ALA A 22 -4.53 12.85 4.75
N GLN A 23 -4.84 11.56 4.95
CA GLN A 23 -6.21 11.06 4.83
C GLN A 23 -7.04 11.35 6.08
N THR A 24 -8.23 11.86 5.87
CA THR A 24 -9.27 12.05 6.90
C THR A 24 -10.37 10.99 6.84
N ASP A 25 -10.46 10.23 5.74
CA ASP A 25 -11.37 9.10 5.59
C ASP A 25 -10.69 7.82 6.10
N ASP A 26 -11.31 7.14 7.07
CA ASP A 26 -10.73 5.96 7.71
C ASP A 26 -10.43 4.84 6.71
N GLN A 27 -11.30 4.60 5.73
CA GLN A 27 -11.10 3.51 4.76
C GLN A 27 -9.91 3.80 3.85
N LYS A 28 -9.79 5.04 3.36
CA LYS A 28 -8.62 5.49 2.62
C LYS A 28 -7.36 5.46 3.48
N TRP A 29 -7.45 5.87 4.75
CA TRP A 29 -6.32 5.81 5.68
C TRP A 29 -5.82 4.37 5.83
N TYR A 30 -6.72 3.40 6.07
CA TYR A 30 -6.36 1.98 6.17
C TYR A 30 -5.74 1.44 4.87
N PHE A 31 -6.28 1.84 3.72
CA PHE A 31 -5.73 1.47 2.43
C PHE A 31 -4.30 1.99 2.27
N PHE A 32 -4.07 3.30 2.42
CA PHE A 32 -2.74 3.88 2.26
C PHE A 32 -1.77 3.44 3.34
N ASN A 33 -2.24 3.11 4.56
CA ASN A 33 -1.41 2.46 5.57
C ASN A 33 -0.95 1.07 5.09
N SER A 34 -1.83 0.29 4.47
CA SER A 34 -1.46 -1.03 3.93
C SER A 34 -0.44 -0.90 2.79
N VAL A 35 -0.60 0.09 1.90
CA VAL A 35 0.35 0.39 0.83
C VAL A 35 1.71 0.83 1.40
N PHE A 36 1.70 1.72 2.40
CA PHE A 36 2.90 2.14 3.13
C PHE A 36 3.64 0.96 3.74
N ARG A 37 2.94 0.07 4.44
CA ARG A 37 3.53 -1.12 5.07
C ARG A 37 4.10 -2.09 4.05
N LEU A 38 3.41 -2.29 2.92
CA LEU A 38 3.93 -3.07 1.80
C LEU A 38 5.22 -2.47 1.23
N ALA A 39 5.24 -1.15 0.99
CA ALA A 39 6.43 -0.46 0.49
C ALA A 39 7.62 -0.60 1.46
N GLN A 40 7.40 -0.46 2.77
CA GLN A 40 8.45 -0.69 3.78
C GLN A 40 8.95 -2.13 3.78
N ALA A 41 8.05 -3.10 3.63
CA ALA A 41 8.41 -4.52 3.60
C ALA A 41 9.26 -4.84 2.36
N ILE A 42 8.93 -4.27 1.20
CA ILE A 42 9.69 -4.38 -0.04
C ILE A 42 11.09 -3.76 0.14
N GLU A 43 11.17 -2.53 0.64
CA GLU A 43 12.45 -1.83 0.88
C GLU A 43 13.38 -2.61 1.84
N LYS A 44 12.80 -3.29 2.83
CA LYS A 44 13.53 -4.14 3.80
C LYS A 44 13.74 -5.58 3.34
N ASN A 45 13.24 -5.95 2.16
CA ASN A 45 13.22 -7.33 1.66
C ASN A 45 12.62 -8.34 2.68
N ASN A 46 11.61 -7.91 3.44
CA ASN A 46 10.94 -8.74 4.45
C ASN A 46 9.81 -9.55 3.83
N LYS A 47 10.11 -10.76 3.34
CA LYS A 47 9.17 -11.62 2.61
C LYS A 47 7.86 -11.90 3.35
N SER A 48 7.91 -12.13 4.67
CA SER A 48 6.71 -12.44 5.46
C SER A 48 5.75 -11.26 5.54
N GLU A 49 6.27 -10.03 5.70
CA GLU A 49 5.44 -8.83 5.66
C GLU A 49 4.95 -8.53 4.25
N ILE A 50 5.75 -8.78 3.21
CA ILE A 50 5.33 -8.59 1.82
C ILE A 50 4.07 -9.40 1.53
N GLU A 51 4.05 -10.70 1.81
CA GLU A 51 2.87 -11.56 1.55
C GLU A 51 1.61 -11.07 2.27
N THR A 52 1.76 -10.64 3.53
CA THR A 52 0.65 -10.15 4.35
C THR A 52 0.05 -8.86 3.78
N TRP A 53 0.90 -7.87 3.51
CA TRP A 53 0.44 -6.55 3.06
C TRP A 53 0.04 -6.55 1.58
N GLU A 54 0.69 -7.37 0.76
CA GLU A 54 0.32 -7.60 -0.64
C GLU A 54 -1.12 -8.07 -0.74
N TYR A 55 -1.51 -9.08 0.05
CA TYR A 55 -2.88 -9.57 0.07
C TYR A 55 -3.89 -8.47 0.42
N LEU A 56 -3.63 -7.67 1.46
CA LEU A 56 -4.55 -6.60 1.89
C LEU A 56 -4.70 -5.49 0.85
N VAL A 57 -3.59 -5.08 0.22
CA VAL A 57 -3.60 -4.06 -0.84
C VAL A 57 -4.35 -4.59 -2.07
N GLU A 58 -4.04 -5.81 -2.49
CA GLU A 58 -4.64 -6.47 -3.66
C GLU A 58 -6.17 -6.63 -3.51
N GLN A 59 -6.63 -7.05 -2.32
CA GLN A 59 -8.07 -7.17 -2.04
C GLN A 59 -8.76 -5.81 -2.06
N THR A 60 -8.10 -4.76 -1.55
CA THR A 60 -8.67 -3.42 -1.58
C THR A 60 -8.75 -2.86 -2.99
N ILE A 61 -7.69 -3.00 -3.80
CA ILE A 61 -7.68 -2.57 -5.21
C ILE A 61 -8.80 -3.25 -6.01
N LYS A 62 -9.03 -4.55 -5.78
CA LYS A 62 -10.12 -5.29 -6.46
C LYS A 62 -11.51 -4.78 -6.11
N LYS A 63 -11.73 -4.33 -4.87
CA LYS A 63 -13.03 -3.87 -4.37
C LYS A 63 -13.25 -2.37 -4.56
N ARG A 64 -12.17 -1.59 -4.49
CA ARG A 64 -12.12 -0.14 -4.43
C ARG A 64 -11.00 0.42 -5.31
N PRO A 65 -11.00 0.15 -6.64
CA PRO A 65 -9.96 0.64 -7.53
C PRO A 65 -9.87 2.17 -7.53
N GLU A 66 -10.95 2.88 -7.19
CA GLU A 66 -11.01 4.34 -7.06
C GLU A 66 -10.10 4.93 -5.96
N TYR A 67 -9.56 4.09 -5.06
CA TYR A 67 -8.60 4.55 -4.06
C TYR A 67 -7.18 4.66 -4.60
N MET A 68 -6.87 4.05 -5.74
CA MET A 68 -5.56 4.18 -6.36
C MET A 68 -5.37 5.59 -6.91
N ILE A 69 -4.27 6.24 -6.48
CA ILE A 69 -3.78 7.49 -7.03
C ILE A 69 -2.53 7.26 -7.89
N PHE A 70 -2.53 7.73 -9.13
CA PHE A 70 -1.45 7.59 -10.11
C PHE A 70 -0.50 8.79 -10.08
#